data_AF-A0A3M1ZXV8-F1
#
_entry.id   AF-A0A3M1ZXV8-F1
#
_cell.length_a   1.000
_cell.length_b   1.000
_cell.length_c   1.000
_cell.angle_alpha   90.00
_cell.angle_beta   90.00
_cell.angle_gamma   90.00
#
_symmetry.space_group_name_H-M   'P 1'
#
loop_
_entity.id
_entity.type
_entity.pdbx_description
1 polymer ?
#
loop_
_entity_poly.entity_id
_entity_poly.type
_entity_poly.pdbx_seq_one_letter_code
_entity_poly.pdbx_strand_id
1 'polypeptide(L)'
;MHLWLDEKTGLPLGAAKFLPSGQMVQQWLSVEFQLQKEMNPDLFALPPSNALSDDAHDGHIDANAPWRITWQPDGFVLVKNRRLGPMPASIWHWLYTDGLNAYSVFIDEAPKSKKMVLGQAFDSEHLIFEKTTQEYRLTIIGAVPKVVAEKIANSVIRETTPQP
;
A
#
# COMPACT_ATOMS: atom_id res chain seq x y z
N MET A 1 -1.65 8.69 -15.77
CA MET A 1 -3.11 8.54 -15.53
C MET A 1 -3.81 9.58 -16.37
N HIS A 2 -4.95 9.24 -16.98
CA HIS A 2 -5.85 10.20 -17.61
C HIS A 2 -7.10 10.35 -16.75
N LEU A 3 -7.56 11.58 -16.61
CA LEU A 3 -8.74 11.93 -15.82
C LEU A 3 -9.68 12.73 -16.72
N TRP A 4 -10.94 12.32 -16.79
CA TRP A 4 -12.00 13.06 -17.46
C TRP A 4 -12.80 13.79 -16.40
N LEU A 5 -12.82 15.11 -16.46
CA LEU A 5 -13.52 15.96 -15.52
C LEU A 5 -14.74 16.57 -16.20
N ASP A 6 -15.83 16.70 -15.46
CA ASP A 6 -16.93 17.56 -15.84
C ASP A 6 -16.44 19.01 -15.87
N GLU A 7 -16.64 19.70 -16.99
CA GLU A 7 -16.09 21.04 -17.22
C GLU A 7 -16.62 22.08 -16.22
N LYS A 8 -17.87 21.94 -15.78
CA LYS A 8 -18.53 22.93 -14.93
C LYS A 8 -18.23 22.73 -13.45
N THR A 9 -18.20 21.47 -13.00
CA THR A 9 -18.12 21.13 -11.57
C THR A 9 -16.71 20.67 -11.17
N GLY A 10 -15.87 20.28 -12.12
CA GLY A 10 -14.58 19.66 -11.86
C GLY A 10 -14.68 18.25 -11.30
N LEU A 11 -15.89 17.66 -11.22
CA LEU A 11 -16.07 16.31 -10.71
C LEU A 11 -15.55 15.27 -11.72
N PRO A 12 -14.92 14.19 -11.26
CA PRO A 12 -14.36 13.20 -12.16
C PRO A 12 -15.45 12.30 -12.73
N LEU A 13 -15.61 12.33 -14.05
CA LEU A 13 -16.55 11.50 -14.81
C LEU A 13 -15.93 10.16 -15.21
N GLY A 14 -14.61 10.06 -15.18
CA GLY A 14 -13.89 8.81 -15.35
C GLY A 14 -12.39 8.98 -15.14
N ALA A 15 -11.69 7.86 -14.98
CA ALA A 15 -10.23 7.84 -15.06
C ALA A 15 -9.73 6.54 -15.69
N ALA A 16 -8.53 6.62 -16.28
CA ALA A 16 -7.83 5.46 -16.82
C ALA A 16 -6.35 5.50 -16.44
N LYS A 17 -5.83 4.33 -16.06
CA LYS A 17 -4.42 4.11 -15.76
C LYS A 17 -3.79 3.27 -16.85
N PHE A 18 -2.58 3.67 -17.22
CA PHE A 18 -1.81 3.10 -18.31
C PHE A 18 -0.42 2.73 -17.82
N LEU A 19 0.12 1.65 -18.38
CA LEU A 19 1.54 1.31 -18.26
C LEU A 19 2.39 2.28 -19.11
N PRO A 20 3.71 2.36 -18.87
CA PRO A 20 4.63 3.11 -19.73
C PRO A 20 4.59 2.67 -21.21
N SER A 21 4.16 1.44 -21.49
CA SER A 21 3.96 0.93 -22.85
C SER A 21 2.73 1.54 -23.56
N GLY A 22 1.88 2.27 -22.85
CA GLY A 22 0.59 2.78 -23.36
C GLY A 22 -0.58 1.79 -23.20
N GLN A 23 -0.35 0.59 -22.67
CA GLN A 23 -1.44 -0.36 -22.40
C GLN A 23 -2.29 0.12 -21.21
N MET A 24 -3.62 0.15 -21.37
CA MET A 24 -4.55 0.45 -20.29
C MET A 24 -4.70 -0.74 -19.35
N VAL A 25 -4.56 -0.52 -18.04
CA VAL A 25 -4.62 -1.56 -17.00
C VAL A 25 -5.81 -1.40 -16.05
N GLN A 26 -6.33 -0.18 -15.91
CA GLN A 26 -7.51 0.09 -15.12
C GLN A 26 -8.31 1.24 -15.74
N GLN A 27 -9.63 1.11 -15.73
CA GLN A 27 -10.54 2.18 -16.13
C GLN A 27 -11.76 2.18 -15.22
N TRP A 28 -12.25 3.36 -14.88
CA TRP A 28 -13.58 3.56 -14.33
C TRP A 28 -14.25 4.72 -15.06
N LEU A 29 -15.55 4.61 -15.30
CA LEU A 29 -16.34 5.58 -16.03
C LEU A 29 -17.73 5.68 -15.39
N SER A 30 -18.21 6.91 -15.24
CA SER A 30 -19.60 7.18 -14.90
C SER A 30 -20.47 7.05 -16.15
N VAL A 31 -21.49 6.18 -16.09
CA VAL A 31 -22.46 6.01 -17.17
C VAL A 31 -23.60 7.02 -17.05
N GLU A 32 -23.98 7.35 -15.81
CA GLU A 32 -24.96 8.36 -15.47
C GLU A 32 -24.51 9.10 -14.22
N PHE A 33 -24.60 10.43 -14.27
CA PHE A 33 -24.28 11.31 -13.16
C PHE A 33 -25.33 12.42 -13.07
N GLN A 34 -25.93 12.57 -11.89
CA GLN A 34 -26.90 13.62 -11.61
C GLN A 34 -26.45 14.40 -10.37
N LEU A 35 -26.21 15.70 -10.55
CA LEU A 35 -25.90 16.58 -9.43
C LEU A 35 -27.19 17.12 -8.82
N GLN A 36 -27.41 16.84 -7.54
CA GLN A 36 -28.56 17.32 -6.79
C GLN A 36 -28.12 18.32 -5.72
N LYS A 37 -28.91 19.39 -5.53
CA LYS A 37 -28.64 20.42 -4.51
C LYS A 37 -28.94 19.91 -3.10
N GLU A 38 -29.96 19.08 -2.98
CA GLU A 38 -30.39 18.45 -1.74
C GLU A 38 -30.48 16.95 -1.99
N MET A 39 -29.96 16.16 -1.07
CA MET A 39 -29.93 14.70 -1.19
C MET A 39 -30.83 14.11 -0.12
N ASN A 40 -31.57 13.04 -0.44
CA ASN A 40 -32.46 12.39 0.52
C ASN A 40 -31.62 11.89 1.72
N PRO A 41 -31.88 12.34 2.97
CA PRO A 41 -31.12 11.92 4.14
C PRO A 41 -31.16 10.39 4.36
N ASP A 42 -32.21 9.71 3.90
CA ASP A 42 -32.33 8.26 4.00
C ASP A 42 -31.25 7.51 3.20
N LEU A 43 -30.65 8.14 2.19
CA LEU A 43 -29.52 7.57 1.44
C LEU A 43 -28.26 7.37 2.30
N PHE A 44 -28.20 8.05 3.44
CA PHE A 44 -27.10 7.96 4.40
C PHE A 44 -27.46 7.12 5.64
N ALA A 45 -28.69 6.60 5.72
CA ALA A 45 -29.10 5.77 6.83
C ALA A 45 -28.31 4.44 6.79
N LEU A 46 -27.35 4.31 7.70
CA LEU A 46 -26.62 3.06 7.89
C LEU A 46 -27.54 2.07 8.64
N PRO A 47 -27.61 0.79 8.24
CA PRO A 47 -28.32 -0.21 9.04
C PRO A 47 -27.65 -0.30 10.42
N PRO A 48 -28.42 -0.56 11.50
CA PRO A 48 -27.84 -0.75 12.82
C PRO A 48 -26.86 -1.92 12.75
N SER A 49 -25.58 -1.58 12.87
CA SER A 49 -24.46 -2.50 12.73
C SER A 49 -23.59 -2.38 13.96
N ASN A 50 -23.31 -3.52 14.59
CA ASN A 50 -22.34 -3.62 15.67
C ASN A 50 -20.89 -3.50 15.17
N ALA A 51 -20.69 -3.30 13.86
CA ALA A 51 -19.38 -3.36 13.20
C ALA A 51 -18.74 -1.99 12.93
N LEU A 52 -19.36 -0.89 13.35
CA LEU A 52 -18.70 0.41 13.38
C LEU A 52 -17.91 0.52 14.69
N SER A 53 -16.87 -0.31 14.81
CA SER A 53 -15.80 -0.02 15.74
C SER A 53 -15.12 1.23 15.21
N ASP A 54 -15.08 2.29 16.01
CA ASP A 54 -14.36 3.54 15.76
C ASP A 54 -12.83 3.31 15.86
N ASP A 55 -12.36 2.14 15.45
CA ASP A 55 -10.96 1.82 15.21
C ASP A 55 -10.51 2.50 13.92
N ALA A 56 -10.82 3.81 13.80
CA ALA A 56 -10.01 4.75 13.07
C ALA A 56 -8.63 4.76 13.75
N HIS A 57 -7.85 3.71 13.50
CA HIS A 57 -6.43 3.71 13.73
C HIS A 57 -5.86 4.74 12.75
N ASP A 58 -5.88 5.97 13.22
CA ASP A 58 -5.11 7.10 12.74
C ASP A 58 -3.69 6.62 12.44
N GLY A 59 -3.02 7.21 11.45
CA GLY A 59 -1.74 6.75 10.91
C GLY A 59 -0.66 6.60 11.98
N HIS A 60 -0.64 5.46 12.68
CA HIS A 60 0.31 5.21 13.76
C HIS A 60 1.62 4.73 13.13
N ILE A 61 2.69 5.44 13.46
CA ILE A 61 4.06 5.04 13.18
C ILE A 61 4.67 4.64 14.52
N ASP A 62 4.78 3.33 14.72
CA ASP A 62 5.58 2.69 15.76
C ASP A 62 7.06 2.97 15.51
N ALA A 63 7.60 3.91 16.28
CA ALA A 63 9.01 4.26 16.28
C ALA A 63 9.90 3.17 16.90
N ASN A 64 9.32 2.19 17.61
CA ASN A 64 10.05 1.10 18.25
C ASN A 64 10.08 -0.17 17.40
N ALA A 65 9.60 -0.11 16.15
CA ALA A 65 9.67 -1.24 15.24
C ALA A 65 11.15 -1.65 15.04
N PRO A 66 11.49 -2.95 15.14
CA PRO A 66 12.88 -3.42 15.06
C PRO A 66 13.47 -3.35 13.64
N TRP A 67 12.75 -2.79 12.68
CA TRP A 67 13.11 -2.70 11.28
C TRP A 67 12.96 -1.26 10.79
N ARG A 68 13.88 -0.86 9.91
CA ARG A 68 13.85 0.43 9.24
C ARG A 68 14.05 0.26 7.74
N ILE A 69 13.25 0.99 6.96
CA ILE A 69 13.39 1.09 5.50
C ILE A 69 14.07 2.43 5.24
N THR A 70 15.33 2.41 4.80
CA THR A 70 16.19 3.60 4.74
C THR A 70 16.09 4.39 3.44
N TRP A 71 15.36 3.86 2.46
CA TRP A 71 15.10 4.52 1.19
C TRP A 71 13.67 4.29 0.74
N GLN A 72 13.06 5.36 0.23
CA GLN A 72 11.78 5.34 -0.44
C GLN A 72 11.86 6.16 -1.74
N PRO A 73 10.99 5.91 -2.72
CA PRO A 73 10.91 6.73 -3.92
C PRO A 73 10.49 8.16 -3.58
N ASP A 74 10.92 9.12 -4.39
CA ASP A 74 10.54 10.52 -4.19
C ASP A 74 9.01 10.69 -4.23
N GLY A 75 8.49 11.54 -3.35
CA GLY A 75 7.05 11.78 -3.19
C GLY A 75 6.33 10.77 -2.30
N PHE A 76 6.90 9.59 -2.03
CA PHE A 76 6.31 8.63 -1.10
C PHE A 76 6.61 8.97 0.35
N VAL A 77 5.61 8.85 1.20
CA VAL A 77 5.71 9.02 2.66
C VAL A 77 5.20 7.78 3.40
N LEU A 78 5.81 7.48 4.54
CA LEU A 78 5.31 6.44 5.45
C LEU A 78 4.05 6.96 6.14
N VAL A 79 2.93 6.25 5.99
CA VAL A 79 1.66 6.63 6.62
C VAL A 79 1.26 5.71 7.77
N LYS A 80 1.81 4.49 7.81
CA LYS A 80 1.51 3.52 8.87
C LYS A 80 2.59 2.47 8.94
N ASN A 81 2.95 2.05 10.14
CA ASN A 81 3.54 0.74 10.36
C ASN A 81 2.83 0.01 11.51
N ARG A 82 2.85 -1.32 11.49
CA ARG A 82 2.28 -2.14 12.55
C ARG A 82 2.77 -3.58 12.48
N ARG A 83 2.63 -4.28 13.59
CA ARG A 83 2.71 -5.73 13.64
C ARG A 83 1.34 -6.34 13.32
N LEU A 84 1.34 -7.39 12.51
CA LEU A 84 0.18 -8.18 12.11
C LEU A 84 0.25 -9.59 12.71
N GLY A 85 -0.90 -10.12 13.13
CA GLY A 85 -1.05 -11.49 13.61
C GLY A 85 -0.73 -11.69 15.11
N PRO A 86 -1.16 -12.83 15.69
CA PRO A 86 -0.81 -13.20 17.05
C PRO A 86 0.66 -13.66 17.14
N MET A 87 1.31 -13.37 18.27
CA MET A 87 2.62 -13.97 18.60
C MET A 87 2.56 -15.50 18.50
N PRO A 88 3.62 -16.19 18.02
CA PRO A 88 4.98 -15.69 17.72
C PRO A 88 5.21 -15.24 16.27
N ALA A 89 4.20 -15.30 15.38
CA ALA A 89 4.34 -14.86 13.99
C ALA A 89 4.21 -13.32 13.92
N SER A 90 5.35 -12.62 14.02
CA SER A 90 5.42 -11.16 13.99
C SER A 90 5.67 -10.67 12.57
N ILE A 91 4.63 -10.65 11.74
CA ILE A 91 4.75 -9.98 10.42
C ILE A 91 4.68 -8.49 10.68
N TRP A 92 5.71 -7.76 10.30
CA TRP A 92 5.69 -6.31 10.32
C TRP A 92 5.24 -5.76 8.97
N HIS A 93 4.45 -4.69 8.99
CA HIS A 93 3.87 -4.05 7.82
C HIS A 93 4.18 -2.56 7.84
N TRP A 94 4.72 -2.02 6.74
CA TRP A 94 4.81 -0.59 6.45
C TRP A 94 3.95 -0.27 5.23
N LEU A 95 3.22 0.84 5.28
CA LEU A 95 2.44 1.37 4.17
C LEU A 95 2.99 2.74 3.76
N TYR A 96 3.36 2.87 2.49
CA TYR A 96 3.80 4.12 1.88
C TYR A 96 2.82 4.57 0.80
N THR A 97 2.69 5.88 0.63
CA THR A 97 1.87 6.48 -0.44
C THR A 97 2.44 7.81 -0.93
N ASP A 98 2.25 8.11 -2.21
CA ASP A 98 2.50 9.44 -2.82
C ASP A 98 1.20 10.25 -2.99
N GLY A 99 0.08 9.75 -2.46
CA GLY A 99 -1.26 10.31 -2.62
C GLY A 99 -2.06 9.72 -3.80
N LEU A 100 -1.41 9.05 -4.74
CA LEU A 100 -2.05 8.41 -5.90
C LEU A 100 -1.82 6.89 -5.93
N ASN A 101 -0.61 6.45 -5.64
CA ASN A 101 -0.18 5.07 -5.56
C ASN A 101 0.26 4.77 -4.14
N ALA A 102 0.09 3.51 -3.73
CA ALA A 102 0.61 3.01 -2.48
C ALA A 102 1.42 1.73 -2.70
N TYR A 103 2.37 1.48 -1.81
CA TYR A 103 3.00 0.18 -1.68
C TYR A 103 3.10 -0.23 -0.21
N SER A 104 2.97 -1.52 0.03
CA SER A 104 3.18 -2.15 1.32
C SER A 104 4.47 -2.93 1.34
N VAL A 105 5.19 -2.89 2.46
CA VAL A 105 6.34 -3.73 2.74
C VAL A 105 6.01 -4.60 3.94
N PHE A 106 6.12 -5.91 3.75
CA PHE A 106 5.93 -6.93 4.78
C PHE A 106 7.27 -7.56 5.13
N ILE A 107 7.55 -7.70 6.41
CA ILE A 107 8.76 -8.36 6.91
C ILE A 107 8.32 -9.48 7.86
N ASP A 108 8.61 -10.71 7.47
CA ASP A 108 8.32 -11.93 8.20
C ASP A 108 9.61 -12.52 8.77
N GLU A 109 9.72 -12.55 10.11
CA GLU A 109 10.89 -12.98 10.86
C GLU A 109 11.04 -14.52 10.95
N ALA A 110 10.18 -15.30 10.28
CA ALA A 110 10.23 -16.77 10.27
C ALA A 110 10.78 -17.35 8.95
N PRO A 111 12.09 -17.20 8.63
CA PRO A 111 12.64 -17.72 7.40
C PRO A 111 12.67 -19.26 7.42
N LYS A 112 12.06 -19.89 6.41
CA LYS A 112 12.13 -21.35 6.18
C LYS A 112 13.29 -21.78 5.26
N SER A 113 14.11 -20.84 4.77
CA SER A 113 15.14 -21.08 3.75
C SER A 113 16.51 -20.53 4.17
N LYS A 114 17.58 -21.31 3.94
CA LYS A 114 18.98 -20.88 4.16
C LYS A 114 19.59 -20.13 2.96
N LYS A 115 18.87 -20.04 1.84
CA LYS A 115 19.36 -19.41 0.60
C LYS A 115 18.55 -18.16 0.27
N MET A 116 19.22 -17.15 -0.28
CA MET A 116 18.56 -15.98 -0.82
C MET A 116 17.74 -16.37 -2.04
N VAL A 117 16.46 -16.03 -2.04
CA VAL A 117 15.53 -16.30 -3.15
C VAL A 117 14.83 -15.00 -3.50
N LEU A 118 14.84 -14.66 -4.80
CA LEU A 118 14.04 -13.57 -5.35
C LEU A 118 12.88 -14.16 -6.14
N GLY A 119 11.69 -13.63 -5.90
CA GLY A 119 10.47 -13.97 -6.62
C GLY A 119 9.75 -12.71 -7.06
N GLN A 120 8.98 -12.82 -8.14
CA GLN A 120 8.04 -11.77 -8.52
C GLN A 120 6.77 -12.37 -9.15
N ALA A 121 5.66 -11.70 -8.90
CA ALA A 121 4.39 -11.92 -9.58
C ALA A 121 3.73 -10.57 -9.86
N PHE A 122 2.76 -10.55 -10.77
CA PHE A 122 1.95 -9.36 -11.06
C PHE A 122 0.48 -9.70 -10.86
N ASP A 123 -0.24 -8.80 -10.21
CA ASP A 123 -1.70 -8.80 -10.12
C ASP A 123 -2.22 -7.46 -10.65
N SER A 124 -2.75 -7.48 -11.87
CA SER A 124 -3.10 -6.28 -12.64
C SER A 124 -1.93 -5.29 -12.73
N GLU A 125 -2.02 -4.14 -12.06
CA GLU A 125 -1.01 -3.08 -12.00
C GLU A 125 -0.05 -3.18 -10.81
N HIS A 126 -0.25 -4.16 -9.92
CA HIS A 126 0.56 -4.33 -8.73
C HIS A 126 1.66 -5.38 -8.96
N LEU A 127 2.88 -5.00 -8.60
CA LEU A 127 4.00 -5.92 -8.45
C LEU A 127 3.93 -6.54 -7.05
N ILE A 128 4.08 -7.86 -6.99
CA ILE A 128 4.43 -8.59 -5.78
C ILE A 128 5.90 -8.97 -5.93
N PHE A 129 6.77 -8.41 -5.10
CA PHE A 129 8.21 -8.69 -5.09
C PHE A 129 8.58 -9.38 -3.78
N GLU A 130 9.27 -10.50 -3.86
CA GLU A 130 9.74 -11.24 -2.69
C GLU A 130 11.25 -11.34 -2.66
N LYS A 131 11.82 -11.10 -1.48
CA LYS A 131 13.24 -11.35 -1.15
C LYS A 131 13.29 -12.13 0.16
N THR A 132 13.70 -13.39 0.07
CA THR A 132 13.96 -14.20 1.27
C THR A 132 15.45 -14.14 1.59
N THR A 133 15.79 -13.90 2.85
CA THR A 133 17.16 -13.97 3.40
C THR A 133 17.24 -15.10 4.44
N GLN A 134 18.39 -15.24 5.10
CA GLN A 134 18.54 -16.21 6.20
C GLN A 134 17.80 -15.78 7.48
N GLU A 135 17.47 -14.49 7.61
CA GLU A 135 16.93 -13.91 8.85
C GLU A 135 15.45 -13.53 8.71
N TYR A 136 15.01 -13.17 7.51
CA TYR A 136 13.65 -12.72 7.26
C TYR A 136 13.23 -12.93 5.80
N ARG A 137 11.92 -12.98 5.58
CA ARG A 137 11.30 -12.88 4.26
C ARG A 137 10.65 -11.51 4.12
N LEU A 138 10.99 -10.81 3.05
CA LEU A 138 10.45 -9.51 2.70
C LEU A 138 9.54 -9.65 1.49
N THR A 139 8.34 -9.06 1.57
CA THR A 139 7.37 -9.01 0.47
C THR A 139 6.95 -7.56 0.25
N ILE A 140 7.08 -7.05 -0.97
CA ILE A 140 6.60 -5.72 -1.38
C ILE A 140 5.42 -5.90 -2.31
N ILE A 141 4.33 -5.20 -2.04
CA ILE A 141 3.12 -5.23 -2.86
C ILE A 141 2.73 -3.80 -3.21
N GLY A 142 2.59 -3.48 -4.49
CA GLY A 142 2.06 -2.18 -4.90
C GLY A 142 2.38 -1.82 -6.34
N ALA A 143 1.89 -0.66 -6.78
CA ALA A 143 2.12 -0.13 -8.13
C ALA A 143 3.52 0.51 -8.27
N VAL A 144 4.57 -0.27 -8.04
CA VAL A 144 5.97 0.15 -8.17
C VAL A 144 6.72 -0.72 -9.18
N PRO A 145 7.60 -0.17 -10.04
CA PRO A 145 8.43 -0.96 -10.93
C PRO A 145 9.37 -1.90 -10.17
N LYS A 146 9.78 -3.01 -10.80
CA LYS A 146 10.71 -3.99 -10.20
C LYS A 146 11.99 -3.36 -9.65
N VAL A 147 12.64 -2.49 -10.44
CA VAL A 147 13.88 -1.82 -10.04
C VAL A 147 13.69 -0.98 -8.76
N VAL A 148 12.50 -0.40 -8.59
CA VAL A 148 12.14 0.36 -7.39
C VAL A 148 11.94 -0.59 -6.21
N ALA A 149 11.22 -1.69 -6.40
CA ALA A 149 11.02 -2.71 -5.36
C ALA A 149 12.35 -3.33 -4.88
N GLU A 150 13.29 -3.62 -5.80
CA GLU A 150 14.63 -4.11 -5.45
C GLU A 150 15.40 -3.09 -4.61
N LYS A 151 15.32 -1.80 -4.95
CA LYS A 151 15.98 -0.73 -4.19
C LYS A 151 15.37 -0.58 -2.79
N ILE A 152 14.03 -0.63 -2.67
CA ILE A 152 13.34 -0.66 -1.38
C ILE A 152 13.82 -1.86 -0.55
N ALA A 153 13.81 -3.07 -1.14
CA ALA A 153 14.18 -4.31 -0.46
C ALA A 153 15.66 -4.36 -0.02
N ASN A 154 16.54 -3.61 -0.68
CA ASN A 154 17.95 -3.49 -0.29
C ASN A 154 18.19 -2.39 0.75
N SER A 155 17.21 -1.53 1.00
CA SER A 155 17.29 -0.47 2.02
C SER A 155 16.79 -0.90 3.40
N VAL A 156 16.24 -2.11 3.51
CA VAL A 156 15.69 -2.65 4.76
C VAL A 156 16.82 -3.14 5.66
N ILE A 157 16.85 -2.61 6.86
CA ILE A 157 17.82 -2.95 7.90
C ILE A 157 17.10 -3.25 9.22
N ARG A 158 17.71 -4.10 10.04
CA ARG A 158 17.29 -4.30 11.42
C ARG A 158 17.90 -3.21 12.29
N GLU A 159 17.09 -2.55 13.12
CA GLU A 159 17.63 -1.63 14.12
C GLU A 159 18.32 -2.44 15.21
N THR A 160 19.65 -2.40 15.24
CA THR A 160 20.44 -2.83 16.39
C THR A 160 20.35 -1.74 17.44
N THR A 161 19.61 -1.97 18.52
CA THR A 161 19.72 -1.13 19.73
C THR A 161 21.20 -1.06 20.13
N PRO A 162 21.80 0.13 20.36
CA PRO A 162 23.08 0.19 21.04
C PRO A 162 22.90 -0.48 22.41
N GLN A 163 23.67 -1.53 22.69
CA GLN A 163 23.76 -2.03 24.06
C GLN A 163 24.33 -0.90 24.94
N PRO A 164 23.74 -0.63 26.12
CA PRO A 164 24.30 0.32 27.08
C PRO A 164 25.66 -0.15 27.62
#